data_AF-A0A7C8IA14-F1
#
_entry.id   AF-A0A7C8IA14-F1
#
_cell.length_a   1.000
_cell.length_b   1.000
_cell.length_c   1.000
_cell.angle_alpha   90.00
_cell.angle_beta   90.00
_cell.angle_gamma   90.00
#
_symmetry.space_group_name_H-M   'P 1'
#
loop_
_entity.id
_entity.type
_entity.pdbx_description
1 polymer ?
#
loop_
_entity_poly.entity_id
_entity_poly.type
_entity_poly.pdbx_seq_one_letter_code
_entity_poly.pdbx_strand_id
1 'polypeptide(L)'
;MSTRVAAQSGFHATEEYRLFQIEDAHYIALLLMLVSNPTSLPITRALLGRQRLEIDYPADQIAPVAVIASSRPNELTQSPLNGLVYNWLGLDDVFRNDFLQNVILITHDEKAPSGIQESLRTSRNTEWSQAISPDKIGRDISPGPFVPWKGELCKAFRLYDDPQQAFIVATKPHTAPGSTFDRRMSRLEHSKLGSLITREEPTESADYQAAFNPRGDGYQSAWSSSGRSGAALASYEYLDFTLATDTTGSSRRPALANGVFQIRLSQAALSLDGIVPSWKPFDAPAMFTKDIVALEKWVGAWISAEQEERQSKISIIYPADFLPVSNQAQMDFLNAFEADMESTHGVKKTVLSIKDLWKRKTPPPPPPEADSDDID
;
A
#
# COMPACT_ATOMS: atom_id res chain seq x y z
N MET A 1 8.65 16.34 21.33
CA MET A 1 8.64 15.51 22.56
C MET A 1 9.28 14.16 22.26
N SER A 2 10.17 13.66 23.11
CA SER A 2 10.76 12.32 22.96
C SER A 2 9.94 11.34 23.77
N THR A 3 9.28 10.39 23.11
CA THR A 3 8.49 9.34 23.77
C THR A 3 9.26 8.03 23.66
N ARG A 4 9.65 7.44 24.81
CA ARG A 4 10.20 6.08 24.87
C ARG A 4 9.06 5.11 25.13
N VAL A 5 8.75 4.24 24.18
CA VAL A 5 7.85 3.10 24.42
C VAL A 5 8.73 1.89 24.72
N ALA A 6 8.65 1.37 25.94
CA ALA A 6 9.37 0.17 26.35
C ALA A 6 8.52 -1.06 26.07
N ALA A 7 8.94 -1.89 25.10
CA ALA A 7 8.40 -3.23 24.94
C ALA A 7 9.08 -4.18 25.95
N GLN A 8 8.29 -4.86 26.77
CA GLN A 8 8.77 -5.89 27.70
C GLN A 8 9.09 -7.18 26.96
N SER A 9 10.38 -7.47 26.77
CA SER A 9 11.04 -8.78 27.05
C SER A 9 12.38 -8.88 26.29
N GLY A 10 13.44 -9.27 26.99
CA GLY A 10 14.68 -9.86 26.43
C GLY A 10 15.42 -9.12 25.30
N PHE A 11 16.43 -8.33 25.68
CA PHE A 11 17.49 -7.79 24.80
C PHE A 11 16.99 -6.96 23.59
N HIS A 12 16.65 -5.69 23.83
CA HIS A 12 16.30 -4.76 22.76
C HIS A 12 17.31 -3.62 22.66
N ALA A 13 17.91 -3.45 21.47
CA ALA A 13 18.32 -2.13 21.03
C ALA A 13 17.05 -1.26 21.01
N THR A 14 16.97 -0.24 21.87
CA THR A 14 15.85 0.70 21.85
C THR A 14 15.89 1.47 20.53
N GLU A 15 14.96 1.17 19.61
CA GLU A 15 14.75 1.97 18.40
C GLU A 15 14.28 3.37 18.84
N GLU A 16 15.10 4.40 18.58
CA GLU A 16 14.75 5.79 18.85
C GLU A 16 13.94 6.34 17.69
N TYR A 17 12.67 6.64 17.94
CA TYR A 17 11.79 7.31 16.98
C TYR A 17 11.79 8.83 17.22
N ARG A 18 11.59 9.61 16.16
CA ARG A 18 11.44 11.06 16.25
C ARG A 18 10.22 11.52 15.50
N LEU A 19 9.34 12.20 16.21
CA LEU A 19 8.20 12.89 15.62
C LEU A 19 8.58 14.34 15.34
N PHE A 20 8.24 14.80 14.15
CA PHE A 20 8.35 16.20 13.76
C PHE A 20 7.21 16.55 12.82
N GLN A 21 7.03 17.85 12.59
CA GLN A 21 5.94 18.38 11.79
C GLN A 21 6.52 19.39 10.81
N ILE A 22 6.06 19.33 9.57
CA ILE A 22 6.30 20.34 8.55
C ILE A 22 4.93 20.85 8.13
N GLU A 23 4.64 22.11 8.43
CA GLU A 23 3.33 22.73 8.22
C GLU A 23 2.19 21.88 8.82
N ASP A 24 1.36 21.26 7.99
CA ASP A 24 0.20 20.43 8.35
C ASP A 24 0.50 18.92 8.40
N ALA A 25 1.68 18.49 7.94
CA ALA A 25 2.03 17.08 7.86
C ALA A 25 2.91 16.62 9.03
N HIS A 26 2.56 15.45 9.57
CA HIS A 26 3.32 14.78 10.62
C HIS A 26 4.28 13.76 10.03
N TYR A 27 5.44 13.63 10.65
CA TYR A 27 6.51 12.76 10.19
C TYR A 27 7.12 11.97 11.32
N ILE A 28 7.68 10.82 10.96
CA ILE A 28 8.57 10.04 11.80
C ILE A 28 9.94 9.91 11.13
N ALA A 29 11.01 10.17 11.86
CA ALA A 29 12.37 9.89 11.40
C ALA A 29 12.86 8.58 12.04
N LEU A 30 13.29 7.64 11.19
CA LEU A 30 13.80 6.34 11.60
C LEU A 30 15.29 6.23 11.29
N LEU A 31 16.06 5.78 12.27
CA LEU A 31 17.44 5.37 12.02
C LEU A 31 17.44 4.09 11.18
N LEU A 32 18.05 4.11 10.01
CA LEU A 32 18.24 2.92 9.20
C LEU A 32 19.29 2.04 9.87
N MET A 33 18.87 0.94 10.51
CA MET A 33 19.80 -0.08 10.99
C MET A 33 20.33 -0.85 9.77
N LEU A 34 21.58 -0.60 9.39
CA LEU A 34 22.29 -1.45 8.42
C LEU A 34 22.46 -2.85 9.02
N VAL A 35 21.50 -3.75 8.77
CA VAL A 35 21.66 -5.17 9.09
C VAL A 35 22.71 -5.73 8.14
N SER A 36 23.93 -5.92 8.64
CA SER A 36 24.96 -6.65 7.90
C SER A 36 24.64 -8.15 7.99
N ASN A 37 24.33 -8.76 6.84
CA ASN A 37 24.33 -10.19 6.50
C ASN A 37 24.08 -11.22 7.64
N PRO A 38 23.03 -12.07 7.57
CA PRO A 38 22.64 -12.99 8.66
C PRO A 38 23.62 -14.15 8.95
N THR A 39 24.77 -14.24 8.26
CA THR A 39 25.73 -15.35 8.37
C THR A 39 26.95 -15.06 9.24
N SER A 40 27.08 -13.88 9.83
CA SER A 40 28.16 -13.60 10.79
C SER A 40 27.60 -13.24 12.17
N LEU A 41 28.09 -13.95 13.19
CA LEU A 41 27.77 -13.83 14.61
C LEU A 41 27.42 -12.38 15.08
N PRO A 42 26.40 -12.17 15.94
CA PRO A 42 25.72 -10.88 16.09
C PRO A 42 26.49 -9.78 16.84
N ILE A 43 27.73 -10.02 17.29
CA ILE A 43 28.28 -9.27 18.43
C ILE A 43 29.51 -8.42 18.08
N THR A 44 30.26 -8.71 17.02
CA THR A 44 31.59 -8.09 16.87
C THR A 44 31.68 -6.90 15.90
N ARG A 45 30.59 -6.52 15.22
CA ARG A 45 30.56 -5.28 14.40
C ARG A 45 29.71 -4.14 14.96
N ALA A 46 28.90 -4.39 16.00
CA ALA A 46 28.15 -3.34 16.67
C ALA A 46 29.02 -2.36 17.50
N LEU A 47 30.31 -2.68 17.68
CA LEU A 47 31.26 -1.93 18.52
C LEU A 47 32.51 -1.42 17.77
N LEU A 48 32.64 -1.67 16.46
CA LEU A 48 33.69 -1.05 15.65
C LEU A 48 33.21 0.32 15.18
N GLY A 49 33.50 1.35 15.99
CA GLY A 49 33.50 2.76 15.65
C GLY A 49 32.45 3.21 14.64
N ARG A 50 31.22 3.49 15.11
CA ARG A 50 30.28 4.30 14.33
C ARG A 50 30.96 5.64 14.06
N GLN A 51 31.33 5.88 12.81
CA GLN A 51 31.87 7.17 12.42
C GLN A 51 30.71 8.15 12.52
N ARG A 52 30.70 8.94 13.59
CA ARG A 52 29.69 9.97 13.80
C ARG A 52 29.75 10.87 12.57
N LEU A 53 28.61 11.08 11.93
CA LEU A 53 28.51 11.97 10.79
C LEU A 53 29.03 13.35 11.22
N GLU A 54 30.17 13.75 10.66
CA GLU A 54 30.74 15.09 10.79
C GLU A 54 29.95 16.04 9.89
N ILE A 55 28.67 16.22 10.22
CA ILE A 55 27.83 17.23 9.61
C ILE A 55 28.03 18.49 10.44
N ASP A 56 28.59 19.52 9.82
CA ASP A 56 28.73 20.85 10.42
C ASP A 56 27.39 21.58 10.33
N TYR A 57 26.43 21.04 11.09
CA TYR A 57 25.05 21.52 11.14
C TYR A 57 24.77 22.17 12.51
N PRO A 58 24.10 23.32 12.57
CA PRO A 58 23.73 23.96 13.83
C PRO A 58 22.79 23.03 14.62
N ALA A 59 23.38 22.28 15.53
CA ALA A 59 22.72 21.24 16.29
C ALA A 59 21.92 21.89 17.43
N ASP A 60 20.58 21.77 17.36
CA ASP A 60 19.64 21.76 18.49
C ASP A 60 18.17 21.53 18.04
N GLN A 61 17.85 21.59 16.74
CA GLN A 61 16.50 21.42 16.19
C GLN A 61 16.40 20.26 15.19
N ILE A 62 15.22 19.64 15.09
CA ILE A 62 14.92 18.66 14.02
C ILE A 62 14.78 19.45 12.71
N ALA A 63 15.76 19.29 11.82
CA ALA A 63 15.76 19.96 10.53
C ALA A 63 15.58 18.94 9.39
N PRO A 64 14.57 19.12 8.53
CA PRO A 64 14.42 18.35 7.30
C PRO A 64 15.61 18.60 6.36
N VAL A 65 16.16 17.54 5.79
CA VAL A 65 17.30 17.57 4.86
C VAL A 65 17.03 16.71 3.64
N ALA A 66 17.31 17.24 2.45
CA ALA A 66 17.36 16.47 1.22
C ALA A 66 18.76 15.89 1.04
N VAL A 67 18.87 14.56 0.95
CA VAL A 67 20.11 13.87 0.60
C VAL A 67 20.10 13.58 -0.89
N ILE A 68 21.07 14.11 -1.60
CA ILE A 68 21.21 13.99 -3.05
C ILE A 68 22.54 13.31 -3.35
N ALA A 69 22.52 12.17 -4.04
CA ALA A 69 23.74 11.45 -4.41
C ALA A 69 24.01 11.52 -5.91
N SER A 70 25.30 11.58 -6.24
CA SER A 70 25.82 11.43 -7.60
C SER A 70 26.45 10.05 -7.76
N SER A 71 26.10 9.30 -8.80
CA SER A 71 26.74 8.01 -9.09
C SER A 71 28.07 8.20 -9.83
N ARG A 72 28.23 9.33 -10.51
CA ARG A 72 29.42 9.68 -11.30
C ARG A 72 29.93 11.08 -10.97
N PRO A 73 31.25 11.34 -11.13
CA PRO A 73 31.76 12.71 -11.15
C PRO A 73 31.08 13.51 -12.26
N ASN A 74 30.62 14.73 -11.98
CA ASN A 74 29.97 15.68 -12.91
C ASN A 74 28.52 15.37 -13.34
N GLU A 75 27.81 14.43 -12.70
CA GLU A 75 26.41 14.13 -13.01
C GLU A 75 25.43 15.14 -12.37
N LEU A 76 25.78 15.66 -11.19
CA LEU A 76 25.04 16.72 -10.51
C LEU A 76 25.27 18.08 -11.20
N THR A 77 24.53 18.34 -12.26
CA THR A 77 24.37 19.67 -12.88
C THR A 77 22.97 20.23 -12.61
N GLN A 78 22.73 21.52 -12.93
CA GLN A 78 21.45 22.20 -12.61
C GLN A 78 20.23 21.49 -13.22
N SER A 79 20.33 21.02 -14.47
CA SER A 79 19.20 20.39 -15.18
C SER A 79 18.82 19.02 -14.58
N PRO A 80 19.75 18.06 -14.37
CA PRO A 80 19.47 16.82 -13.66
C PRO A 80 18.94 17.02 -12.24
N LEU A 81 19.49 17.99 -11.49
CA LEU A 81 19.00 18.33 -10.15
C LEU A 81 17.53 18.79 -10.19
N ASN A 82 17.20 19.68 -11.14
CA ASN A 82 15.82 20.15 -11.30
C ASN A 82 14.86 19.02 -11.69
N GLY A 83 15.29 18.12 -12.57
CA GLY A 83 14.51 16.93 -12.92
C GLY A 83 14.30 15.98 -11.74
N LEU A 84 15.34 15.76 -10.92
CA LEU A 84 15.25 14.93 -9.72
C LEU A 84 14.26 15.51 -8.71
N VAL A 85 14.39 16.79 -8.39
CA VAL A 85 13.49 17.48 -7.45
C VAL A 85 12.05 17.51 -7.97
N TYR A 86 11.86 17.77 -9.27
CA TYR A 86 10.54 17.72 -9.89
C TYR A 86 9.90 16.34 -9.74
N ASN A 87 10.68 15.28 -9.95
CA ASN A 87 10.20 13.91 -9.77
C ASN A 87 9.86 13.60 -8.31
N TRP A 88 10.69 14.02 -7.35
CA TRP A 88 10.39 13.82 -5.93
C TRP A 88 9.11 14.54 -5.51
N LEU A 89 8.93 15.81 -5.87
CA LEU A 89 7.71 16.56 -5.56
C LEU A 89 6.45 15.99 -6.24
N GLY A 90 6.62 15.26 -7.35
CA GLY A 90 5.50 14.64 -8.07
C GLY A 90 5.17 13.20 -7.67
N LEU A 91 6.12 12.47 -7.07
CA LEU A 91 6.00 11.02 -6.84
C LEU A 91 6.22 10.59 -5.39
N ASP A 92 7.00 11.34 -4.61
CA ASP A 92 7.33 11.03 -3.21
C ASP A 92 6.41 11.85 -2.31
N ASP A 93 5.47 11.19 -1.65
CA ASP A 93 4.47 11.78 -0.76
C ASP A 93 5.06 12.24 0.60
N VAL A 94 6.31 11.89 0.88
CA VAL A 94 7.09 12.34 2.04
C VAL A 94 7.82 13.64 1.71
N PHE A 95 8.38 13.77 0.51
CA PHE A 95 9.24 14.88 0.14
C PHE A 95 8.46 16.20 -0.04
N ARG A 96 8.88 17.25 0.67
CA ARG A 96 8.37 18.63 0.55
C ARG A 96 9.51 19.59 0.26
N ASN A 97 9.19 20.78 -0.27
CA ASN A 97 10.18 21.83 -0.52
C ASN A 97 10.98 22.22 0.74
N ASP A 98 10.42 22.06 1.93
CA ASP A 98 11.08 22.28 3.21
C ASP A 98 12.35 21.44 3.38
N PHE A 99 12.39 20.22 2.84
CA PHE A 99 13.60 19.40 2.83
C PHE A 99 14.73 20.03 2.00
N LEU A 100 14.43 20.92 1.07
CA LEU A 100 15.44 21.62 0.25
C LEU A 100 16.04 22.85 0.94
N GLN A 101 15.52 23.28 2.09
CA GLN A 101 16.16 24.33 2.88
C GLN A 101 17.56 23.91 3.34
N ASN A 102 17.77 22.59 3.54
CA ASN A 102 19.04 22.00 3.93
C ASN A 102 19.39 20.82 3.02
N VAL A 103 20.56 20.86 2.38
CA VAL A 103 20.93 19.84 1.37
C VAL A 103 22.26 19.17 1.69
N ILE A 104 22.27 17.83 1.74
CA ILE A 104 23.51 17.05 1.77
C ILE A 104 23.77 16.51 0.37
N LEU A 105 24.93 16.85 -0.19
CA LEU A 105 25.40 16.35 -1.47
C LEU A 105 26.39 15.21 -1.22
N ILE A 106 26.07 14.00 -1.66
CA ILE A 106 27.00 12.87 -1.60
C ILE A 106 27.90 12.92 -2.84
N THR A 107 29.18 13.23 -2.63
CA THR A 107 30.20 13.37 -3.69
C THR A 107 31.50 12.67 -3.31
N HIS A 108 32.20 12.06 -4.26
CA HIS A 108 33.42 11.30 -3.98
C HIS A 108 34.58 12.14 -3.42
N ASP A 109 34.66 13.42 -3.76
CA ASP A 109 35.77 14.32 -3.42
C ASP A 109 35.43 15.32 -2.31
N GLU A 110 34.28 15.15 -1.63
CA GLU A 110 33.77 16.04 -0.59
C GLU A 110 33.62 17.50 -1.05
N LYS A 111 33.55 17.72 -2.37
CA LYS A 111 33.33 19.04 -2.96
C LYS A 111 32.01 19.06 -3.70
N ALA A 112 31.27 20.15 -3.50
CA ALA A 112 30.10 20.41 -4.32
C ALA A 112 30.55 20.75 -5.74
N PRO A 113 29.91 20.21 -6.79
CA PRO A 113 30.20 20.62 -8.16
C PRO A 113 29.98 22.13 -8.33
N SER A 114 30.83 22.76 -9.16
CA SER A 114 30.80 24.20 -9.40
C SER A 114 29.40 24.69 -9.79
N GLY A 115 28.92 25.73 -9.09
CA GLY A 115 27.64 26.39 -9.38
C GLY A 115 26.39 25.69 -8.82
N ILE A 116 26.49 24.48 -8.24
CA ILE A 116 25.33 23.76 -7.68
C ILE A 116 24.83 24.42 -6.39
N GLN A 117 25.73 24.79 -5.48
CA GLN A 117 25.33 25.45 -4.23
C GLN A 117 24.63 26.80 -4.50
N GLU A 118 25.13 27.55 -5.48
CA GLU A 118 24.49 28.81 -5.91
C GLU A 118 23.13 28.56 -6.57
N SER A 119 23.02 27.52 -7.39
CA SER A 119 21.74 27.09 -7.97
C SER A 119 20.74 26.69 -6.88
N LEU A 120 21.15 25.93 -5.88
CA LEU A 120 20.30 25.50 -4.76
C LEU A 120 19.81 26.72 -3.97
N ARG A 121 20.70 27.64 -3.64
CA ARG A 121 20.36 28.91 -2.97
C ARG A 121 19.34 29.72 -3.77
N THR A 122 19.62 29.98 -5.05
CA THR A 122 18.80 30.87 -5.88
C THR A 122 17.47 30.26 -6.32
N SER A 123 17.44 28.97 -6.67
CA SER A 123 16.25 28.33 -7.25
C SER A 123 15.39 27.58 -6.23
N ARG A 124 15.95 27.16 -5.09
CA ARG A 124 15.27 26.32 -4.09
C ARG A 124 15.25 26.91 -2.69
N ASN A 125 15.77 28.13 -2.51
CA ASN A 125 15.87 28.80 -1.22
C ASN A 125 16.64 27.94 -0.17
N THR A 126 17.66 27.21 -0.63
CA THR A 126 18.51 26.42 0.25
C THR A 126 19.37 27.34 1.11
N GLU A 127 19.20 27.28 2.43
CA GLU A 127 19.95 28.08 3.40
C GLU A 127 21.31 27.44 3.71
N TRP A 128 21.33 26.11 3.80
CA TRP A 128 22.52 25.35 4.15
C TRP A 128 22.74 24.17 3.20
N SER A 129 24.00 23.94 2.82
CA SER A 129 24.37 22.72 2.09
C SER A 129 25.80 22.28 2.40
N GLN A 130 26.03 20.97 2.42
CA GLN A 130 27.35 20.37 2.65
C GLN A 130 27.59 19.22 1.67
N ALA A 131 28.81 19.14 1.13
CA ALA A 131 29.25 17.98 0.36
C ALA A 131 29.99 17.00 1.28
N ILE A 132 29.64 15.71 1.20
CA ILE A 132 30.16 14.66 2.07
C ILE A 132 30.47 13.43 1.23
N SER A 133 31.56 12.72 1.57
CA SER A 133 31.91 11.47 0.90
C SER A 133 31.02 10.31 1.33
N PRO A 134 30.74 9.35 0.43
CA PRO A 134 30.00 8.13 0.77
C PRO A 134 30.60 7.39 1.98
N ASP A 135 31.93 7.42 2.14
CA ASP A 135 32.64 6.73 3.21
C ASP A 135 32.31 7.30 4.60
N LYS A 136 31.94 8.58 4.72
CA LYS A 136 31.58 9.25 5.98
C LYS A 136 30.11 9.08 6.40
N ILE A 137 29.24 8.73 5.45
CA ILE A 137 27.79 8.58 5.67
C ILE A 137 27.40 7.11 5.95
N GLY A 138 28.26 6.16 5.56
CA GLY A 138 27.95 4.73 5.56
C GLY A 138 27.53 4.27 4.17
N ARG A 139 27.92 3.04 3.79
CA ARG A 139 27.57 2.46 2.48
C ARG A 139 26.06 2.14 2.44
N ASP A 140 25.42 2.38 1.29
CA ASP A 140 23.99 2.14 0.97
C ASP A 140 22.93 3.16 1.47
N ILE A 141 23.21 4.46 1.45
CA ILE A 141 22.12 5.48 1.59
C ILE A 141 21.54 5.85 0.22
N SER A 142 20.26 5.57 0.02
CA SER A 142 19.50 6.05 -1.14
C SER A 142 19.14 7.54 -0.99
N PRO A 143 19.22 8.33 -2.08
CA PRO A 143 18.75 9.72 -2.09
C PRO A 143 17.30 9.87 -1.62
N GLY A 144 16.98 11.00 -0.97
CA GLY A 144 15.62 11.29 -0.51
C GLY A 144 15.55 12.18 0.74
N PRO A 145 14.42 12.17 1.46
CA PRO A 145 14.18 12.98 2.65
C PRO A 145 14.75 12.34 3.94
N PHE A 146 15.53 13.11 4.69
CA PHE A 146 16.18 12.70 5.94
C PHE A 146 16.10 13.78 7.02
N VAL A 147 16.46 13.39 8.24
CA VAL A 147 16.68 14.27 9.38
C VAL A 147 18.02 13.90 10.03
N PRO A 148 19.00 14.81 10.11
CA PRO A 148 20.20 14.61 10.91
C PRO A 148 19.87 14.62 12.40
N TRP A 149 20.38 13.64 13.14
CA TRP A 149 20.15 13.56 14.59
C TRP A 149 21.31 12.87 15.31
N LYS A 150 21.87 13.55 16.32
CA LYS A 150 23.00 13.06 17.14
C LYS A 150 24.23 12.59 16.32
N GLY A 151 24.38 13.04 15.08
CA GLY A 151 25.45 12.61 14.18
C GLY A 151 25.12 11.32 13.41
N GLU A 152 23.84 11.12 13.09
CA GLU A 152 23.32 10.05 12.22
C GLU A 152 22.29 10.65 11.26
N LEU A 153 22.05 10.03 10.10
CA LEU A 153 20.95 10.39 9.19
C LEU A 153 19.78 9.43 9.38
N CYS A 154 18.64 9.97 9.80
CA CYS A 154 17.40 9.22 9.94
C CYS A 154 16.51 9.45 8.72
N LYS A 155 16.03 8.37 8.08
CA LYS A 155 15.11 8.48 6.95
C LYS A 155 13.76 8.98 7.44
N ALA A 156 13.21 10.00 6.77
CA ALA A 156 11.89 10.52 7.09
C ALA A 156 10.79 9.67 6.44
N PHE A 157 9.69 9.51 7.16
CA PHE A 157 8.46 8.89 6.67
C PHE A 157 7.29 9.79 7.09
N ARG A 158 6.31 9.94 6.21
CA ARG A 158 5.09 10.67 6.52
C ARG A 158 4.14 9.80 7.35
N LEU A 159 3.49 10.40 8.33
CA LEU A 159 2.42 9.78 9.10
C LEU A 159 1.07 10.20 8.52
N TYR A 160 0.18 9.22 8.40
CA TYR A 160 -1.20 9.41 7.97
C TYR A 160 -2.14 9.09 9.11
N ASP A 161 -3.15 9.94 9.28
CA ASP A 161 -4.23 9.68 10.22
C ASP A 161 -5.15 8.57 9.67
N ASP A 162 -5.70 7.76 10.57
CA ASP A 162 -6.65 6.69 10.26
C ASP A 162 -8.04 7.00 10.85
N PRO A 163 -8.74 8.06 10.36
CA PRO A 163 -10.04 8.45 10.90
C PRO A 163 -11.10 7.36 10.75
N GLN A 164 -10.97 6.47 9.76
CA GLN A 164 -11.89 5.35 9.56
C GLN A 164 -11.57 4.14 10.44
N GLN A 165 -10.48 4.15 11.19
CA GLN A 165 -9.98 2.99 11.91
C GLN A 165 -9.85 1.76 11.00
N ALA A 166 -9.41 1.96 9.76
CA ALA A 166 -9.29 0.88 8.80
C ALA A 166 -8.06 -0.01 9.06
N PHE A 167 -7.12 0.47 9.87
CA PHE A 167 -5.87 -0.22 10.17
C PHE A 167 -5.81 -0.65 11.63
N ILE A 168 -5.10 -1.75 11.89
CA ILE A 168 -5.02 -2.33 13.25
C ILE A 168 -3.63 -2.18 13.85
N VAL A 169 -2.62 -2.16 13.00
CA VAL A 169 -1.23 -1.93 13.39
C VAL A 169 -0.62 -0.94 12.42
N ALA A 170 0.08 0.05 12.96
CA ALA A 170 0.94 0.90 12.14
C ALA A 170 2.03 0.02 11.51
N THR A 171 2.18 0.06 10.19
CA THR A 171 3.26 -0.65 9.51
C THR A 171 4.38 0.30 9.12
N LYS A 172 5.62 -0.09 9.44
CA LYS A 172 6.82 0.58 8.93
C LYS A 172 7.32 -0.11 7.66
N PRO A 173 7.84 0.62 6.66
CA PRO A 173 8.49 0.02 5.50
C PRO A 173 9.64 -0.90 5.93
N HIS A 174 9.71 -2.09 5.34
CA HIS A 174 10.82 -3.02 5.59
C HIS A 174 12.08 -2.51 4.88
N THR A 175 13.10 -2.12 5.63
CA THR A 175 14.34 -1.54 5.10
C THR A 175 15.48 -2.58 5.14
N ALA A 176 15.43 -3.56 4.23
CA ALA A 176 16.55 -4.50 4.03
C ALA A 176 17.40 -4.04 2.83
N PRO A 177 18.75 -3.95 2.95
CA PRO A 177 19.61 -3.67 1.81
C PRO A 177 19.46 -4.74 0.74
N GLY A 178 19.21 -4.34 -0.51
CA GLY A 178 19.12 -5.26 -1.66
C GLY A 178 17.78 -5.97 -1.86
N SER A 179 16.76 -5.72 -1.03
CA SER A 179 15.40 -6.15 -1.39
C SER A 179 14.86 -5.20 -2.46
N THR A 180 14.49 -5.75 -3.62
CA THR A 180 13.79 -5.11 -4.75
C THR A 180 12.41 -4.50 -4.41
N PHE A 181 12.13 -4.26 -3.12
CA PHE A 181 10.96 -3.51 -2.65
C PHE A 181 10.96 -2.05 -3.15
N ASP A 182 12.07 -1.57 -3.71
CA ASP A 182 12.24 -0.27 -4.37
C ASP A 182 11.52 -0.13 -5.73
N ARG A 183 10.73 -1.11 -6.18
CA ARG A 183 9.77 -0.91 -7.28
C ARG A 183 8.31 -0.95 -6.80
N ARG A 184 7.84 0.25 -6.43
CA ARG A 184 6.47 0.77 -6.63
C ARG A 184 5.32 0.24 -5.77
N MET A 185 5.57 -0.53 -4.72
CA MET A 185 4.52 -0.91 -3.78
C MET A 185 5.04 -0.90 -2.35
N SER A 186 4.79 0.18 -1.60
CA SER A 186 4.81 0.09 -0.15
C SER A 186 3.64 -0.82 0.24
N ARG A 187 3.92 -1.94 0.92
CA ARG A 187 2.84 -2.68 1.62
C ARG A 187 2.38 -1.77 2.75
N LEU A 188 1.40 -0.93 2.48
CA LEU A 188 0.65 -0.25 3.52
C LEU A 188 -0.31 -1.26 4.11
N GLU A 189 0.11 -1.78 5.27
CA GLU A 189 -0.80 -2.11 6.36
C GLU A 189 -1.53 -3.47 6.31
N HIS A 190 -1.71 -4.05 7.50
CA HIS A 190 -2.51 -5.26 7.70
C HIS A 190 -3.92 -4.84 8.11
N SER A 191 -4.89 -4.94 7.20
CA SER A 191 -6.30 -4.85 7.55
C SER A 191 -6.78 -6.24 8.04
N LYS A 192 -7.09 -6.40 9.33
CA LYS A 192 -7.69 -7.66 9.82
C LYS A 192 -9.12 -7.75 9.29
N LEU A 193 -9.40 -8.93 8.78
CA LEU A 193 -10.74 -9.35 8.39
C LEU A 193 -11.62 -9.52 9.64
N GLY A 194 -12.95 -9.48 9.50
CA GLY A 194 -13.87 -9.91 10.57
C GLY A 194 -13.46 -11.26 11.16
N SER A 195 -13.85 -11.52 12.41
CA SER A 195 -13.47 -12.71 13.16
C SER A 195 -13.95 -13.96 12.43
N LEU A 196 -13.07 -14.63 11.68
CA LEU A 196 -13.38 -15.91 10.99
C LEU A 196 -14.62 -15.85 10.06
N ILE A 197 -14.50 -15.17 8.91
CA ILE A 197 -15.08 -15.38 7.53
C ILE A 197 -16.53 -15.96 7.39
N THR A 198 -17.29 -16.06 8.47
CA THR A 198 -18.72 -16.33 8.50
C THR A 198 -19.47 -15.01 8.30
N ARG A 199 -20.80 -15.06 8.13
CA ARG A 199 -21.60 -13.87 7.82
C ARG A 199 -21.69 -12.97 9.06
N GLU A 200 -20.64 -12.20 9.29
CA GLU A 200 -20.58 -11.24 10.38
C GLU A 200 -20.99 -9.85 9.89
N GLU A 201 -21.76 -9.12 10.69
CA GLU A 201 -21.78 -7.67 10.58
C GLU A 201 -20.52 -7.12 11.26
N PRO A 202 -19.93 -5.99 10.81
CA PRO A 202 -18.73 -5.43 11.41
C PRO A 202 -18.85 -5.21 12.93
N THR A 203 -20.05 -4.94 13.44
CA THR A 203 -20.36 -4.79 14.88
C THR A 203 -20.14 -6.05 15.71
N GLU A 204 -19.98 -7.21 15.09
CA GLU A 204 -19.77 -8.51 15.76
C GLU A 204 -18.27 -8.81 15.97
N SER A 205 -17.38 -7.92 15.51
CA SER A 205 -15.94 -8.02 15.77
C SER A 205 -15.63 -7.76 17.25
N ALA A 206 -15.32 -8.83 18.01
CA ALA A 206 -15.03 -8.72 19.44
C ALA A 206 -13.62 -8.17 19.75
N ASP A 207 -12.65 -8.40 18.87
CA ASP A 207 -11.24 -8.06 19.14
C ASP A 207 -10.88 -6.61 18.84
N TYR A 208 -11.49 -6.03 17.80
CA TYR A 208 -11.17 -4.70 17.30
C TYR A 208 -12.43 -4.01 16.80
N GLN A 209 -12.51 -2.70 17.05
CA GLN A 209 -13.59 -1.87 16.54
C GLN A 209 -13.59 -1.88 15.01
N ALA A 210 -14.73 -2.19 14.39
CA ALA A 210 -14.91 -2.15 12.94
C ALA A 210 -14.57 -0.79 12.33
N ALA A 211 -14.09 -0.82 11.09
CA ALA A 211 -13.86 0.41 10.34
C ALA A 211 -15.17 1.15 10.08
N PHE A 212 -15.10 2.48 10.13
CA PHE A 212 -16.18 3.36 9.73
C PHE A 212 -16.25 3.45 8.21
N ASN A 213 -17.44 3.25 7.65
CA ASN A 213 -17.66 3.51 6.23
C ASN A 213 -17.80 5.02 6.03
N PRO A 214 -17.09 5.67 5.10
CA PRO A 214 -17.26 7.11 4.84
C PRO A 214 -18.66 7.47 4.30
N ARG A 215 -19.44 6.48 3.85
CA ARG A 215 -20.80 6.68 3.34
C ARG A 215 -21.83 6.68 4.47
N GLY A 216 -22.98 7.30 4.21
CA GLY A 216 -24.07 7.40 5.18
C GLY A 216 -23.63 8.11 6.46
N ASP A 217 -22.81 9.15 6.33
CA ASP A 217 -22.28 9.98 7.42
C ASP A 217 -21.58 9.15 8.53
N GLY A 218 -20.94 8.03 8.16
CA GLY A 218 -20.27 7.14 9.12
C GLY A 218 -21.16 6.04 9.69
N TYR A 219 -22.48 6.09 9.47
CA TYR A 219 -23.44 5.13 10.03
C TYR A 219 -23.71 3.91 9.14
N GLN A 220 -23.26 3.94 7.88
CA GLN A 220 -23.37 2.78 7.02
C GLN A 220 -22.37 1.70 7.47
N SER A 221 -22.82 0.45 7.56
CA SER A 221 -21.91 -0.67 7.79
C SER A 221 -20.92 -0.79 6.63
N ALA A 222 -19.64 -0.98 6.93
CA ALA A 222 -18.63 -1.29 5.91
C ALA A 222 -18.77 -2.72 5.34
N TRP A 223 -19.65 -3.53 5.96
CA TRP A 223 -19.84 -4.97 5.76
C TRP A 223 -18.56 -5.80 5.99
N SER A 224 -18.72 -7.11 6.18
CA SER A 224 -17.63 -8.02 6.57
C SER A 224 -17.42 -9.11 5.50
N SER A 225 -16.27 -9.78 5.41
CA SER A 225 -15.08 -9.68 6.27
C SER A 225 -14.03 -8.66 5.82
N SER A 226 -14.14 -8.16 4.58
CA SER A 226 -13.18 -7.20 4.00
C SER A 226 -13.63 -5.74 4.09
N GLY A 227 -14.44 -5.41 5.11
CA GLY A 227 -14.99 -4.06 5.31
C GLY A 227 -13.93 -2.98 5.42
N ARG A 228 -12.87 -3.27 6.18
CA ARG A 228 -11.74 -2.34 6.36
C ARG A 228 -11.03 -2.04 5.06
N SER A 229 -10.82 -3.06 4.21
CA SER A 229 -10.20 -2.89 2.90
C SER A 229 -11.04 -1.98 1.99
N GLY A 230 -12.36 -2.14 2.03
CA GLY A 230 -13.30 -1.26 1.31
C GLY A 230 -13.36 0.16 1.88
N ALA A 231 -13.42 0.30 3.20
CA ALA A 231 -13.50 1.59 3.88
C ALA A 231 -12.20 2.41 3.74
N ALA A 232 -11.04 1.78 3.93
CA ALA A 232 -9.73 2.40 3.70
C ALA A 232 -9.64 2.98 2.29
N LEU A 233 -9.97 2.16 1.30
CA LEU A 233 -9.91 2.55 -0.09
C LEU A 233 -10.97 3.59 -0.44
N ALA A 234 -12.14 3.61 0.21
CA ALA A 234 -13.13 4.65 -0.02
C ALA A 234 -12.75 6.01 0.61
N SER A 235 -11.78 6.04 1.53
CA SER A 235 -11.43 7.24 2.32
C SER A 235 -10.03 7.78 2.08
N TYR A 236 -9.06 6.94 1.77
CA TYR A 236 -7.64 7.31 1.76
C TYR A 236 -7.14 7.53 0.34
N GLU A 237 -6.82 8.79 0.02
CA GLU A 237 -6.34 9.20 -1.31
C GLU A 237 -4.98 8.59 -1.66
N TYR A 238 -4.15 8.29 -0.67
CA TYR A 238 -2.86 7.65 -0.86
C TYR A 238 -2.93 6.14 -1.15
N LEU A 239 -4.13 5.52 -1.15
CA LEU A 239 -4.30 4.10 -1.48
C LEU A 239 -4.86 3.92 -2.90
N ASP A 240 -4.10 3.21 -3.74
CA ASP A 240 -4.50 2.85 -5.10
C ASP A 240 -5.42 1.62 -5.16
N PHE A 241 -5.16 0.63 -4.30
CA PHE A 241 -5.90 -0.62 -4.19
C PHE A 241 -5.70 -1.23 -2.80
N THR A 242 -6.58 -2.16 -2.44
CA THR A 242 -6.43 -3.00 -1.24
C THR A 242 -6.61 -4.47 -1.60
N LEU A 243 -5.95 -5.36 -0.87
CA LEU A 243 -6.06 -6.81 -1.05
C LEU A 243 -7.00 -7.42 -0.02
N ALA A 244 -7.65 -8.51 -0.40
CA ALA A 244 -8.63 -9.21 0.42
C ALA A 244 -8.84 -10.67 -0.02
N THR A 245 -9.77 -11.35 0.65
CA THR A 245 -10.22 -12.71 0.30
C THR A 245 -11.74 -12.77 0.17
N ASP A 246 -12.22 -13.47 -0.85
CA ASP A 246 -13.64 -13.64 -1.12
C ASP A 246 -14.05 -15.12 -1.21
N THR A 247 -14.68 -15.64 -0.15
CA THR A 247 -15.20 -17.01 -0.09
C THR A 247 -16.64 -17.07 -0.61
N THR A 248 -17.54 -16.25 -0.04
CA THR A 248 -18.98 -16.22 -0.35
C THR A 248 -19.51 -14.80 -0.56
N GLY A 249 -18.64 -13.90 -1.01
CA GLY A 249 -18.93 -12.48 -1.19
C GLY A 249 -18.32 -11.59 -0.13
N SER A 250 -17.35 -12.08 0.65
CA SER A 250 -16.71 -11.35 1.75
C SER A 250 -15.88 -10.13 1.31
N SER A 251 -15.69 -9.93 0.00
CA SER A 251 -15.13 -8.70 -0.57
C SER A 251 -16.13 -7.98 -1.49
N ARG A 252 -16.88 -8.71 -2.32
CA ARG A 252 -17.91 -8.11 -3.20
C ARG A 252 -19.00 -7.36 -2.42
N ARG A 253 -19.42 -7.90 -1.27
CA ARG A 253 -20.38 -7.23 -0.37
C ARG A 253 -19.77 -5.91 0.15
N PRO A 254 -18.62 -5.90 0.84
CA PRO A 254 -17.96 -4.64 1.22
C PRO A 254 -17.75 -3.66 0.06
N ALA A 255 -17.48 -4.13 -1.15
CA ALA A 255 -17.30 -3.25 -2.31
C ALA A 255 -18.58 -2.45 -2.61
N LEU A 256 -19.73 -3.13 -2.61
CA LEU A 256 -21.04 -2.51 -2.74
C LEU A 256 -21.30 -1.50 -1.61
N ALA A 257 -21.03 -1.89 -0.36
CA ALA A 257 -21.29 -1.05 0.80
C ALA A 257 -20.39 0.20 0.85
N ASN A 258 -19.13 0.10 0.45
CA ASN A 258 -18.20 1.23 0.47
C ASN A 258 -18.21 2.01 -0.86
N GLY A 259 -18.89 1.49 -1.88
CA GLY A 259 -19.01 2.08 -3.21
C GLY A 259 -17.67 2.21 -3.92
N VAL A 260 -16.92 1.11 -3.96
CA VAL A 260 -15.63 0.94 -4.64
C VAL A 260 -15.71 -0.25 -5.60
N PHE A 261 -14.79 -0.33 -6.57
CA PHE A 261 -14.70 -1.48 -7.46
C PHE A 261 -13.96 -2.63 -6.80
N GLN A 262 -14.31 -3.86 -7.17
CA GLN A 262 -13.68 -5.06 -6.63
C GLN A 262 -13.72 -6.20 -7.65
N ILE A 263 -12.69 -7.03 -7.64
CA ILE A 263 -12.66 -8.30 -8.36
C ILE A 263 -12.29 -9.45 -7.43
N ARG A 264 -13.10 -10.51 -7.47
CA ARG A 264 -12.75 -11.82 -6.94
C ARG A 264 -12.10 -12.61 -8.08
N LEU A 265 -10.85 -13.00 -7.89
CA LEU A 265 -10.14 -13.80 -8.89
C LEU A 265 -10.69 -15.24 -8.92
N SER A 266 -10.37 -15.95 -10.00
CA SER A 266 -10.63 -17.39 -10.06
C SER A 266 -9.80 -18.11 -8.98
N GLN A 267 -10.34 -19.18 -8.41
CA GLN A 267 -9.80 -19.86 -7.22
C GLN A 267 -8.36 -20.38 -7.36
N ALA A 268 -7.87 -20.58 -8.59
CA ALA A 268 -6.51 -21.02 -8.89
C ALA A 268 -5.65 -19.95 -9.59
N ALA A 269 -6.13 -18.70 -9.65
CA ALA A 269 -5.39 -17.62 -10.33
C ALA A 269 -4.09 -17.25 -9.60
N LEU A 270 -4.04 -17.45 -8.29
CA LEU A 270 -2.88 -17.18 -7.44
C LEU A 270 -2.77 -18.27 -6.36
N SER A 271 -1.56 -18.50 -5.86
CA SER A 271 -1.37 -19.30 -4.66
C SER A 271 -2.04 -18.63 -3.46
N LEU A 272 -2.68 -19.43 -2.61
CA LEU A 272 -3.24 -19.02 -1.33
C LEU A 272 -2.29 -19.31 -0.16
N ASP A 273 -1.03 -19.66 -0.44
CA ASP A 273 -0.04 -19.91 0.60
C ASP A 273 0.13 -18.69 1.51
N GLY A 274 0.06 -18.93 2.83
CA GLY A 274 0.11 -17.88 3.84
C GLY A 274 -1.22 -17.17 4.11
N ILE A 275 -2.29 -17.48 3.37
CA ILE A 275 -3.67 -17.03 3.69
C ILE A 275 -4.29 -18.04 4.66
N VAL A 276 -4.89 -17.53 5.74
CA VAL A 276 -5.66 -18.36 6.68
C VAL A 276 -6.94 -18.83 5.98
N PRO A 277 -7.15 -20.15 5.80
CA PRO A 277 -8.31 -20.65 5.06
C PRO A 277 -9.59 -20.49 5.87
N SER A 278 -10.69 -20.11 5.19
CA SER A 278 -12.05 -20.26 5.71
C SER A 278 -12.68 -21.54 5.19
N TRP A 279 -12.74 -21.65 3.86
CA TRP A 279 -13.23 -22.82 3.18
C TRP A 279 -12.48 -22.93 1.86
N LYS A 280 -11.38 -23.70 1.89
CA LYS A 280 -10.42 -23.84 0.78
C LYS A 280 -11.07 -24.03 -0.60
N PRO A 281 -12.17 -24.81 -0.75
CA PRO A 281 -12.84 -24.97 -2.04
C PRO A 281 -13.50 -23.71 -2.61
N PHE A 282 -13.65 -22.62 -1.86
CA PHE A 282 -14.28 -21.38 -2.33
C PHE A 282 -13.45 -20.12 -2.03
N ASP A 283 -12.47 -20.20 -1.13
CA ASP A 283 -11.54 -19.12 -0.85
C ASP A 283 -10.84 -18.67 -2.13
N ALA A 284 -10.89 -17.36 -2.40
CA ALA A 284 -10.27 -16.78 -3.57
C ALA A 284 -9.62 -15.43 -3.21
N PRO A 285 -8.52 -15.06 -3.88
CA PRO A 285 -7.93 -13.74 -3.72
C PRO A 285 -8.87 -12.68 -4.31
N ALA A 286 -8.86 -11.51 -3.68
CA ALA A 286 -9.64 -10.37 -4.09
C ALA A 286 -8.83 -9.08 -4.04
N MET A 287 -9.18 -8.14 -4.91
CA MET A 287 -8.61 -6.80 -4.94
C MET A 287 -9.71 -5.76 -5.08
N PHE A 288 -9.59 -4.66 -4.35
CA PHE A 288 -10.43 -3.48 -4.50
C PHE A 288 -9.65 -2.35 -5.16
N THR A 289 -10.33 -1.46 -5.88
CA THR A 289 -9.75 -0.19 -6.37
C THR A 289 -10.83 0.90 -6.52
N LYS A 290 -10.41 2.16 -6.60
CA LYS A 290 -11.28 3.32 -6.82
C LYS A 290 -11.67 3.49 -8.30
N ASP A 291 -10.88 2.96 -9.21
CA ASP A 291 -11.03 3.16 -10.65
C ASP A 291 -11.06 1.83 -11.40
N ILE A 292 -12.16 1.58 -12.12
CA ILE A 292 -12.35 0.35 -12.89
C ILE A 292 -11.28 0.16 -13.98
N VAL A 293 -10.71 1.24 -14.53
CA VAL A 293 -9.61 1.17 -15.50
C VAL A 293 -8.31 0.76 -14.80
N ALA A 294 -8.06 1.33 -13.62
CA ALA A 294 -6.91 0.95 -12.80
C ALA A 294 -7.01 -0.49 -12.30
N LEU A 295 -8.22 -1.04 -12.12
CA LEU A 295 -8.44 -2.42 -11.68
C LEU A 295 -7.74 -3.41 -12.60
N GLU A 296 -7.92 -3.25 -13.92
CA GLU A 296 -7.28 -4.13 -14.92
C GLU A 296 -5.76 -4.08 -14.80
N LYS A 297 -5.19 -2.86 -14.71
CA LYS A 297 -3.75 -2.65 -14.53
C LYS A 297 -3.22 -3.33 -13.28
N TRP A 298 -3.86 -3.13 -12.14
CA TRP A 298 -3.40 -3.68 -10.86
C TRP A 298 -3.55 -5.19 -10.78
N VAL A 299 -4.67 -5.73 -11.28
CA VAL A 299 -4.88 -7.18 -11.35
C VAL A 299 -3.90 -7.83 -12.30
N GLY A 300 -3.67 -7.25 -13.48
CA GLY A 300 -2.71 -7.75 -14.45
C GLY A 300 -1.29 -7.81 -13.87
N ALA A 301 -0.88 -6.76 -13.15
CA ALA A 301 0.39 -6.76 -12.42
C ALA A 301 0.43 -7.83 -11.30
N TRP A 302 -0.68 -8.04 -10.59
CA TRP A 302 -0.76 -8.99 -9.48
C TRP A 302 -0.65 -10.45 -9.94
N ILE A 303 -1.35 -10.81 -11.02
CA ILE A 303 -1.33 -12.18 -11.56
C ILE A 303 -0.20 -12.41 -12.57
N SER A 304 0.66 -11.41 -12.80
CA SER A 304 1.71 -11.44 -13.82
C SER A 304 1.16 -11.79 -15.21
N ALA A 305 -0.02 -11.25 -15.57
CA ALA A 305 -0.63 -11.51 -16.87
C ALA A 305 0.13 -10.79 -17.98
N GLU A 306 0.38 -11.51 -19.08
CA GLU A 306 0.71 -10.88 -20.34
C GLU A 306 -0.57 -10.26 -20.95
N GLN A 307 -0.45 -9.06 -21.51
CA GLN A 307 -1.56 -8.44 -22.23
C GLN A 307 -1.82 -9.21 -23.53
N GLU A 308 -2.82 -10.09 -23.50
CA GLU A 308 -3.38 -10.70 -24.71
C GLU A 308 -4.68 -10.00 -25.08
N GLU A 309 -4.74 -9.38 -26.27
CA GLU A 309 -6.01 -8.92 -26.83
C GLU A 309 -6.86 -10.14 -27.23
N ARG A 310 -7.77 -10.54 -26.33
CA ARG A 310 -8.78 -11.55 -26.65
C ARG A 310 -10.09 -10.87 -27.00
N GLN A 311 -10.47 -10.92 -28.28
CA GLN A 311 -11.84 -10.62 -28.70
C GLN A 311 -12.76 -11.79 -28.35
N SER A 312 -13.24 -11.81 -27.12
CA SER A 312 -14.30 -12.72 -26.69
C SER A 312 -15.66 -12.24 -27.20
N LYS A 313 -16.48 -13.15 -27.72
CA LYS A 313 -17.90 -12.88 -27.98
C LYS A 313 -18.59 -12.61 -26.64
N ILE A 314 -19.24 -11.46 -26.52
CA ILE A 314 -19.97 -11.07 -25.31
C ILE A 314 -21.43 -11.52 -25.43
N SER A 315 -21.97 -12.03 -24.32
CA SER A 315 -23.38 -12.34 -24.17
C SER A 315 -23.86 -11.82 -22.82
N ILE A 316 -25.03 -11.19 -22.78
CA ILE A 316 -25.61 -10.64 -21.56
C ILE A 316 -26.70 -11.60 -21.06
N ILE A 317 -26.61 -12.01 -19.80
CA ILE A 317 -27.61 -12.86 -19.14
C ILE A 317 -28.32 -12.03 -18.07
N TYR A 318 -29.64 -11.97 -18.15
CA TYR A 318 -30.49 -11.36 -17.13
C TYR A 318 -31.00 -12.45 -16.18
N PRO A 319 -30.60 -12.45 -14.89
CA PRO A 319 -30.95 -13.51 -13.96
C PRO A 319 -32.33 -13.30 -13.33
N ALA A 320 -33.35 -13.93 -13.91
CA ALA A 320 -34.75 -13.77 -13.51
C ALA A 320 -35.09 -14.27 -12.10
N ASP A 321 -34.21 -15.08 -11.48
CA ASP A 321 -34.41 -15.55 -10.11
C ASP A 321 -34.07 -14.47 -9.06
N PHE A 322 -33.32 -13.43 -9.44
CA PHE A 322 -32.84 -12.38 -8.52
C PHE A 322 -33.33 -10.97 -8.88
N LEU A 323 -33.75 -10.76 -10.13
CA LEU A 323 -34.27 -9.48 -10.62
C LEU A 323 -35.68 -9.65 -11.22
N PRO A 324 -36.55 -8.64 -11.11
CA PRO A 324 -36.31 -7.31 -10.53
C PRO A 324 -36.33 -7.31 -8.99
N VAL A 325 -35.75 -6.28 -8.40
CA VAL A 325 -35.91 -5.96 -6.96
C VAL A 325 -36.99 -4.89 -6.77
N SER A 326 -37.45 -4.70 -5.54
CA SER A 326 -38.51 -3.73 -5.21
C SER A 326 -38.07 -2.27 -5.28
N ASN A 327 -36.76 -1.98 -5.27
CA ASN A 327 -36.25 -0.62 -5.33
C ASN A 327 -36.28 -0.08 -6.77
N GLN A 328 -37.20 0.85 -7.04
CA GLN A 328 -37.39 1.40 -8.39
C GLN A 328 -36.17 2.19 -8.89
N ALA A 329 -35.53 3.01 -8.04
CA ALA A 329 -34.35 3.77 -8.46
C ALA A 329 -33.17 2.85 -8.83
N GLN A 330 -33.01 1.74 -8.10
CA GLN A 330 -32.04 0.71 -8.45
C GLN A 330 -32.40 0.03 -9.77
N MET A 331 -33.68 -0.29 -9.99
CA MET A 331 -34.13 -0.89 -11.24
C MET A 331 -33.97 0.04 -12.44
N ASP A 332 -34.22 1.34 -12.29
CA ASP A 332 -34.04 2.33 -13.35
C ASP A 332 -32.57 2.43 -13.77
N PHE A 333 -31.65 2.42 -12.79
CA PHE A 333 -30.21 2.38 -13.05
C PHE A 333 -29.79 1.09 -13.76
N LEU A 334 -30.24 -0.08 -13.29
CA LEU A 334 -29.93 -1.36 -13.91
C LEU A 334 -30.47 -1.45 -15.34
N ASN A 335 -31.70 -0.99 -15.58
CA ASN A 335 -32.30 -0.96 -16.91
C ASN A 335 -31.50 -0.06 -17.88
N ALA A 336 -31.03 1.09 -17.41
CA ALA A 336 -30.18 1.98 -18.21
C ALA A 336 -28.83 1.33 -18.53
N PHE A 337 -28.18 0.71 -17.54
CA PHE A 337 -26.93 -0.02 -17.73
C PHE A 337 -27.07 -1.20 -18.70
N GLU A 338 -28.16 -1.97 -18.59
CA GLU A 338 -28.45 -3.07 -19.50
C GLU A 338 -28.63 -2.58 -20.94
N ALA A 339 -29.35 -1.48 -21.16
CA ALA A 339 -29.54 -0.89 -22.47
C ALA A 339 -28.22 -0.38 -23.09
N ASP A 340 -27.37 0.22 -22.26
CA ASP A 340 -26.03 0.68 -22.67
C ASP A 340 -25.13 -0.49 -23.09
N MET A 341 -25.12 -1.58 -22.31
CA MET A 341 -24.37 -2.80 -22.64
C MET A 341 -24.88 -3.48 -23.92
N GLU A 342 -26.20 -3.55 -24.12
CA GLU A 342 -26.80 -4.07 -25.37
C GLU A 342 -26.37 -3.23 -26.57
N SER A 343 -26.42 -1.90 -26.45
CA SER A 343 -26.04 -0.96 -27.51
C SER A 343 -24.55 -1.04 -27.83
N THR A 344 -23.70 -1.01 -26.80
CA THR A 344 -22.23 -1.03 -26.93
C THR A 344 -21.71 -2.28 -27.64
N HIS A 345 -22.30 -3.44 -27.34
CA HIS A 345 -21.85 -4.71 -27.91
C HIS A 345 -22.71 -5.22 -29.08
N GLY A 346 -23.80 -4.54 -29.43
CA GLY A 346 -24.72 -4.98 -30.48
C GLY A 346 -25.38 -6.33 -30.18
N VAL A 347 -25.64 -6.62 -28.90
CA VAL A 347 -26.24 -7.88 -28.45
C VAL A 347 -27.55 -7.63 -27.71
N LYS A 348 -28.35 -8.69 -27.51
CA LYS A 348 -29.55 -8.65 -26.69
C LYS A 348 -29.40 -9.52 -25.45
N LYS A 349 -29.93 -9.04 -24.33
CA LYS A 349 -29.94 -9.79 -23.07
C LYS A 349 -30.82 -11.02 -23.22
N THR A 350 -30.34 -12.12 -22.66
CA THR A 350 -31.10 -13.36 -22.56
C THR A 350 -31.59 -13.52 -21.12
N VAL A 351 -32.90 -13.56 -20.94
CA VAL A 351 -33.52 -13.79 -19.63
C VAL A 351 -33.39 -15.27 -19.28
N LEU A 352 -32.82 -15.55 -18.11
CA LEU A 352 -32.57 -16.91 -17.65
C LEU A 352 -33.02 -17.10 -16.20
N SER A 353 -33.82 -18.13 -15.95
CA SER A 353 -34.00 -18.71 -14.62
C SER A 353 -33.08 -19.92 -14.48
N ILE A 354 -32.13 -19.81 -13.55
CA ILE A 354 -31.25 -20.88 -13.08
C ILE A 354 -32.10 -21.98 -12.45
N LYS A 355 -33.12 -21.62 -11.65
CA LYS A 355 -34.04 -22.58 -11.03
C LYS A 355 -34.72 -23.46 -12.07
N ASP A 356 -35.28 -22.86 -13.12
CA ASP A 356 -35.95 -23.62 -14.17
C ASP A 356 -34.96 -24.39 -15.05
N LEU A 357 -33.78 -23.83 -15.29
CA LEU A 357 -32.71 -24.53 -15.99
C LEU A 357 -32.27 -25.79 -15.23
N TRP A 358 -32.09 -25.68 -13.91
CA TRP A 358 -31.69 -26.78 -13.04
C TRP A 358 -32.74 -27.89 -13.02
N LYS A 359 -34.04 -27.56 -12.98
CA LYS A 359 -35.13 -28.53 -13.08
C LYS A 359 -35.13 -29.29 -14.41
N ARG A 360 -34.80 -28.62 -15.51
CA ARG A 360 -34.77 -29.23 -16.87
C ARG A 360 -33.50 -30.03 -17.14
N LYS A 361 -32.38 -29.63 -16.55
CA LYS A 361 -31.04 -30.19 -16.82
C LYS A 361 -30.36 -30.64 -15.53
N THR A 362 -31.11 -31.26 -14.62
CA THR A 362 -30.58 -31.70 -13.32
C THR A 362 -29.36 -32.59 -13.60
N PRO A 363 -28.17 -32.25 -13.08
CA PRO A 363 -27.01 -33.12 -13.21
C PRO A 363 -27.32 -34.49 -12.59
N PRO A 364 -26.72 -35.58 -13.09
CA PRO A 364 -26.81 -36.85 -12.39
C PRO A 364 -26.32 -36.68 -10.93
N PRO A 365 -26.89 -37.42 -9.96
CA PRO A 365 -26.44 -37.34 -8.58
C PRO A 365 -24.94 -37.61 -8.50
N PRO A 366 -24.22 -37.00 -7.54
CA PRO A 366 -22.82 -37.32 -7.33
C PRO A 366 -22.68 -38.83 -7.08
N PRO A 367 -21.54 -39.45 -7.47
CA PRO A 367 -21.25 -40.81 -7.06
C PRO A 367 -21.35 -40.90 -5.52
N PRO A 368 -21.82 -42.04 -4.98
CA PRO A 368 -21.88 -42.22 -3.53
C PRO A 368 -20.53 -41.87 -2.92
N GLU A 369 -20.55 -41.03 -1.88
CA GLU A 369 -19.35 -40.63 -1.15
C GLU A 369 -18.60 -41.90 -0.74
N ALA A 370 -17.33 -42.02 -1.14
CA ALA A 370 -16.45 -43.00 -0.53
C ALA A 370 -16.39 -42.65 0.96
N ASP A 371 -16.65 -43.64 1.82
CA ASP A 371 -16.65 -43.48 3.27
C ASP A 371 -15.46 -42.61 3.70
N SER A 372 -15.78 -41.50 4.36
CA SER A 372 -14.81 -40.54 4.86
C SER A 372 -14.15 -41.07 6.13
N ASP A 373 -13.33 -42.11 5.98
CA ASP A 373 -12.48 -42.64 7.05
C ASP A 373 -11.09 -42.00 7.09
N ASP A 374 -10.75 -41.07 6.19
CA ASP A 374 -9.40 -40.47 6.11
C ASP A 374 -9.42 -38.93 6.05
N ILE A 375 -9.90 -38.27 7.10
CA ILE A 375 -9.50 -36.89 7.41
C ILE A 375 -9.21 -36.80 8.93
N ASP A 376 -8.03 -37.30 9.31
CA ASP A 376 -7.34 -36.96 10.57
C ASP A 376 -6.46 -35.71 10.40
#